data_AF-F8NZP5-F1
#
_entry.id   AF-F8NZP5-F1
#
_cell.length_a   1.000
_cell.length_b   1.000
_cell.length_c   1.000
_cell.angle_alpha   90.00
_cell.angle_beta   90.00
_cell.angle_gamma   90.00
#
_symmetry.space_group_name_H-M   'P 1'
#
loop_
_entity.id
_entity.type
_entity.pdbx_description
1 polymer ?
#
loop_
_entity_poly.entity_id
_entity_poly.type
_entity_poly.pdbx_seq_one_letter_code
_entity_poly.pdbx_strand_id
1 'polypeptide(L)'
;MDNYTTQVGEGFHQEVREAYKQTNCKNTDPQMARIDENQEAIARIQMLVDNSNLEEAQFQDHETHSSQYGSANPTNLAEDHYKFGSPTKFCNTMTLEADRGWRGFNRMARRFFAAEVAGAKVGEGPIKILPYLLR
;
A
#
# COMPACT_ATOMS: atom_id res chain seq x y z
N MET A 1 -43.64 10.64 12.18
CA MET A 1 -42.72 10.59 13.35
C MET A 1 -42.23 9.18 13.35
N ASP A 2 -41.16 8.95 12.61
CA ASP A 2 -40.85 7.62 12.11
C ASP A 2 -39.84 6.99 13.05
N ASN A 3 -40.26 5.88 13.62
CA ASN A 3 -39.62 5.20 14.73
C ASN A 3 -38.38 4.43 14.23
N TYR A 4 -37.22 5.10 14.17
CA TYR A 4 -35.92 4.45 13.98
C TYR A 4 -35.43 3.80 15.27
N THR A 5 -36.25 2.96 15.90
CA THR A 5 -35.77 2.06 16.96
C THR A 5 -35.39 0.75 16.30
N THR A 6 -34.12 0.62 15.91
CA THR A 6 -33.54 -0.68 15.56
C THR A 6 -33.62 -1.55 16.82
N GLN A 7 -34.39 -2.62 16.79
CA GLN A 7 -34.46 -3.54 17.92
C GLN A 7 -33.10 -4.21 18.13
N VAL A 8 -32.75 -4.51 19.38
CA VAL A 8 -31.51 -5.22 19.71
C VAL A 8 -31.50 -6.57 18.96
N GLY A 9 -30.57 -6.72 18.03
CA GLY A 9 -30.44 -7.91 17.16
C GLY A 9 -30.94 -7.73 15.72
N GLU A 10 -31.64 -6.65 15.39
CA GLU A 10 -32.17 -6.42 14.04
C GLU A 10 -31.05 -6.14 13.01
N GLY A 11 -29.97 -5.48 13.42
CA GLY A 11 -28.77 -5.26 12.59
C GLY A 11 -28.12 -6.56 12.14
N PHE A 12 -27.95 -7.53 13.06
CA PHE A 12 -27.38 -8.84 12.74
C PHE A 12 -28.24 -9.61 11.72
N HIS A 13 -29.58 -9.58 11.88
CA HIS A 13 -30.48 -10.22 10.92
C HIS A 13 -30.49 -9.50 9.56
N GLN A 14 -30.25 -8.19 9.55
CA GLN A 14 -30.13 -7.41 8.33
C GLN A 14 -28.84 -7.73 7.57
N GLU A 15 -27.71 -7.79 8.25
CA GLU A 15 -26.40 -8.14 7.69
C GLU A 15 -26.40 -9.54 7.07
N VAL A 16 -26.91 -10.55 7.81
CA VAL A 16 -27.03 -11.93 7.29
C VAL A 16 -27.91 -11.98 6.05
N ARG A 17 -29.01 -11.21 6.03
CA ARG A 17 -29.93 -11.14 4.88
C ARG A 17 -29.28 -10.47 3.67
N GLU A 18 -28.46 -9.45 3.88
CA GLU A 18 -27.73 -8.75 2.82
C GLU A 18 -26.58 -9.59 2.26
N ALA A 19 -25.85 -10.32 3.11
CA ALA A 19 -24.83 -11.28 2.67
C ALA A 19 -25.45 -12.44 1.88
N TYR A 20 -26.57 -13.00 2.36
CA TYR A 20 -27.28 -14.09 1.68
C TYR A 20 -27.68 -13.73 0.24
N LYS A 21 -28.19 -12.51 0.02
CA LYS A 21 -28.59 -12.00 -1.32
C LYS A 21 -27.43 -11.95 -2.33
N GLN A 22 -26.20 -11.87 -1.85
CA GLN A 22 -25.00 -11.81 -2.69
C GLN A 22 -24.44 -13.20 -3.03
N THR A 23 -25.03 -14.27 -2.49
CA THR A 23 -24.58 -15.64 -2.75
C THR A 23 -25.32 -16.28 -3.93
N ASN A 24 -24.73 -17.33 -4.50
CA ASN A 24 -25.38 -18.08 -5.58
C ASN A 24 -26.39 -19.14 -5.07
N CYS A 25 -26.92 -18.96 -3.85
CA CYS A 25 -27.89 -19.85 -3.18
C CYS A 25 -27.50 -21.34 -3.09
N LYS A 26 -26.21 -21.66 -3.25
CA LYS A 26 -25.61 -23.00 -3.14
C LYS A 26 -24.38 -22.89 -2.29
N ASN A 27 -24.20 -23.73 -1.26
CA ASN A 27 -23.09 -23.60 -0.30
C ASN A 27 -22.95 -22.16 0.20
N THR A 28 -24.05 -21.67 0.77
CA THR A 28 -24.20 -20.26 1.13
C THR A 28 -23.34 -19.88 2.34
N ASP A 29 -23.20 -20.75 3.34
CA ASP A 29 -22.47 -20.41 4.58
C ASP A 29 -21.00 -20.03 4.34
N PRO A 30 -20.20 -20.79 3.56
CA PRO A 30 -18.83 -20.37 3.25
C PRO A 30 -18.75 -19.10 2.39
N GLN A 31 -19.78 -18.80 1.60
CA GLN A 31 -19.83 -17.56 0.82
C GLN A 31 -20.16 -16.36 1.70
N MET A 32 -21.12 -16.50 2.61
CA MET A 32 -21.45 -15.44 3.56
C MET A 32 -20.27 -15.11 4.47
N ALA A 33 -19.53 -16.12 4.96
CA ALA A 33 -18.32 -15.89 5.75
C ALA A 33 -17.26 -15.08 5.00
N ARG A 34 -17.06 -15.35 3.70
CA ARG A 34 -16.12 -14.59 2.86
C ARG A 34 -16.60 -13.18 2.55
N ILE A 35 -17.91 -12.98 2.45
CA ILE A 35 -18.50 -11.66 2.23
C ILE A 35 -18.32 -10.80 3.49
N ASP A 36 -18.60 -11.36 4.66
CA ASP A 36 -18.41 -10.72 5.96
C ASP A 36 -16.94 -10.31 6.16
N GLU A 37 -16.00 -11.24 5.95
CA GLU A 37 -14.55 -10.97 6.04
C GLU A 37 -14.11 -9.82 5.11
N ASN A 38 -14.63 -9.79 3.88
CA ASN A 38 -14.33 -8.71 2.92
C ASN A 38 -14.92 -7.37 3.37
N GLN A 39 -16.14 -7.35 3.90
CA GLN A 39 -16.77 -6.12 4.41
C GLN A 39 -16.00 -5.58 5.62
N GLU A 40 -15.56 -6.46 6.52
CA GLU A 40 -14.72 -6.08 7.66
C GLU A 40 -13.38 -5.49 7.20
N ALA A 41 -12.73 -6.11 6.22
CA ALA A 41 -11.47 -5.60 5.67
C ALA A 41 -11.63 -4.19 5.06
N ILE A 42 -12.72 -3.96 4.30
CA ILE A 42 -13.03 -2.64 3.74
C ILE A 42 -13.27 -1.63 4.85
N ALA A 43 -14.07 -1.98 5.87
CA ALA A 43 -14.35 -1.09 7.00
C ALA A 43 -13.06 -0.69 7.74
N ARG A 44 -12.15 -1.63 7.97
CA ARG A 44 -10.85 -1.36 8.60
C ARG A 44 -9.99 -0.40 7.78
N ILE A 45 -9.95 -0.56 6.46
CA ILE A 45 -9.21 0.34 5.56
C ILE A 45 -9.85 1.73 5.59
N GLN A 46 -11.19 1.81 5.52
CA GLN A 46 -11.93 3.06 5.57
C GLN A 46 -11.63 3.82 6.87
N MET A 47 -11.72 3.13 8.01
CA MET A 47 -11.38 3.70 9.32
C MET A 47 -9.94 4.21 9.39
N LEU A 48 -8.98 3.48 8.81
CA LEU A 48 -7.58 3.91 8.77
C LEU A 48 -7.41 5.21 7.95
N VAL A 49 -8.08 5.30 6.80
CA VAL A 49 -8.08 6.50 5.95
C VAL A 49 -8.76 7.67 6.66
N ASP A 50 -9.93 7.45 7.25
CA ASP A 50 -10.68 8.49 7.96
C ASP A 50 -9.88 9.04 9.15
N ASN A 51 -9.19 8.17 9.90
CA ASN A 51 -8.30 8.59 10.99
C ASN A 51 -7.12 9.42 10.46
N SER A 52 -6.52 9.03 9.34
CA SER A 52 -5.41 9.78 8.73
C SER A 52 -5.86 11.18 8.29
N ASN A 53 -7.04 11.28 7.67
CA ASN A 53 -7.62 12.55 7.25
C ASN A 53 -7.98 13.46 8.45
N LEU A 54 -8.44 12.87 9.56
CA LEU A 54 -8.71 13.60 10.80
C LEU A 54 -7.42 14.13 11.44
N GLU A 55 -6.35 13.35 11.43
CA GLU A 55 -5.03 13.80 11.89
C GLU A 55 -4.53 14.97 11.03
N GLU A 56 -4.59 14.86 9.71
CA GLU A 56 -4.21 15.94 8.79
C GLU A 56 -5.03 17.22 8.98
N ALA A 57 -6.32 17.12 9.27
CA ALA A 57 -7.19 18.27 9.56
C ALA A 57 -6.82 18.96 10.89
N GLN A 58 -6.43 18.20 11.92
CA GLN A 58 -6.03 18.77 13.22
C GLN A 58 -4.69 19.53 13.15
N PHE A 59 -3.79 19.16 12.24
CA PHE A 59 -2.53 19.89 12.02
C PHE A 59 -2.74 21.23 11.29
N GLN A 60 -3.80 21.41 10.51
CA GLN A 60 -4.08 22.67 9.81
C GLN A 60 -4.70 23.75 10.70
N ASP A 61 -5.42 23.37 11.77
CA ASP A 61 -6.08 24.32 12.68
C ASP A 61 -5.11 25.00 13.67
N HIS A 62 -3.86 24.54 13.79
CA HIS A 62 -2.89 25.07 14.75
C HIS A 62 -1.91 26.13 14.19
N GLU A 63 -1.95 26.45 12.89
CA GLU A 63 -1.03 27.43 12.26
C GLU A 63 -1.54 28.89 12.28
N THR A 64 -2.30 29.29 13.30
CA THR A 64 -2.59 30.71 13.54
C THR A 64 -2.25 31.11 14.97
N HIS A 65 -0.96 31.08 15.35
CA HIS A 65 -0.31 32.12 16.18
C HIS A 65 1.12 31.75 16.60
N SER A 66 2.00 32.73 16.43
CA SER A 66 3.21 33.01 17.21
C SER A 66 4.54 32.69 16.54
N SER A 67 5.15 33.79 16.09
CA SER A 67 6.54 33.92 15.68
C SER A 67 7.52 33.75 16.84
N GLN A 68 8.70 33.23 16.50
CA GLN A 68 10.02 33.62 17.03
C GLN A 68 10.47 33.01 18.38
N TYR A 69 11.30 31.96 18.29
CA TYR A 69 12.69 31.85 18.77
C TYR A 69 13.04 30.40 19.19
N GLY A 70 14.11 29.87 18.58
CA GLY A 70 15.09 29.06 19.31
C GLY A 70 15.04 27.54 19.19
N SER A 71 16.05 27.02 18.48
CA SER A 71 16.87 25.87 18.88
C SER A 71 16.44 24.44 18.52
N ALA A 72 17.39 23.77 17.86
CA ALA A 72 17.53 22.36 17.54
C ALA A 72 16.55 21.80 16.49
N ASN A 73 16.98 21.82 15.23
CA ASN A 73 16.41 21.01 14.15
C ASN A 73 16.26 19.55 14.62
N PRO A 74 15.03 19.00 14.78
CA PRO A 74 14.86 17.57 14.74
C PRO A 74 15.12 17.17 13.28
N THR A 75 16.35 16.71 13.07
CA THR A 75 16.81 16.15 11.81
C THR A 75 16.03 14.87 11.59
N ASN A 76 15.30 14.81 10.47
CA ASN A 76 14.79 13.62 9.81
C ASN A 76 13.81 12.75 10.62
N LEU A 77 12.51 12.99 10.45
CA LEU A 77 11.53 11.90 10.39
C LEU A 77 10.31 12.39 9.61
N ALA A 78 9.95 11.61 8.59
CA ALA A 78 8.72 11.68 7.81
C ALA A 78 8.64 12.71 6.67
N GLU A 79 9.28 12.38 5.54
CA GLU A 79 8.88 12.95 4.23
C GLU A 79 8.89 11.88 3.12
N ASP A 80 8.68 10.61 3.46
CA ASP A 80 8.73 9.48 2.51
C ASP A 80 7.40 8.71 2.38
N HIS A 81 6.32 9.15 3.05
CA HIS A 81 5.05 8.40 3.13
C HIS A 81 4.30 8.22 1.78
N TYR A 82 4.74 8.85 0.69
CA TYR A 82 4.12 8.71 -0.64
C TYR A 82 5.05 8.18 -1.73
N LYS A 83 6.28 7.77 -1.42
CA LYS A 83 7.20 7.31 -2.46
C LYS A 83 6.92 5.86 -2.80
N PHE A 84 6.00 5.61 -3.75
CA PHE A 84 5.84 4.30 -4.38
C PHE A 84 7.17 3.87 -5.00
N GLY A 85 7.86 2.94 -4.34
CA GLY A 85 9.16 2.41 -4.73
C GLY A 85 9.94 1.86 -3.54
N SER A 86 10.84 0.91 -3.79
CA SER A 86 11.80 0.45 -2.78
C SER A 86 12.58 1.66 -2.23
N PRO A 87 12.78 1.80 -0.91
CA PRO A 87 13.62 2.86 -0.33
C PRO A 87 15.09 2.72 -0.75
N THR A 88 15.42 1.66 -1.49
CA THR A 88 16.78 1.36 -1.91
C THR A 88 17.17 2.19 -3.11
N LYS A 89 18.40 2.73 -3.09
CA LYS A 89 18.95 3.49 -4.21
C LYS A 89 19.12 2.58 -5.43
N PHE A 90 18.95 3.15 -6.63
CA PHE A 90 19.32 2.45 -7.86
C PHE A 90 20.77 1.99 -7.78
N CYS A 91 21.01 0.74 -8.15
CA CYS A 91 22.34 0.17 -8.32
C CYS A 91 22.50 -0.29 -9.77
N ASN A 92 23.73 -0.52 -10.24
CA ASN A 92 23.93 -1.03 -11.59
C ASN A 92 24.30 -2.52 -11.57
N THR A 93 23.96 -3.21 -12.65
CA THR A 93 24.25 -4.63 -12.84
C THR A 93 25.71 -4.99 -12.55
N MET A 94 26.67 -4.18 -13.00
CA MET A 94 28.12 -4.43 -12.77
C MET A 94 28.52 -4.29 -11.29
N THR A 95 27.97 -3.30 -10.57
CA THR A 95 28.18 -3.13 -9.13
C THR A 95 27.58 -4.31 -8.36
N LEU A 96 26.41 -4.80 -8.76
CA LEU A 96 25.84 -6.02 -8.17
C LEU A 96 26.69 -7.26 -8.42
N GLU A 97 27.28 -7.41 -9.61
CA GLU A 97 28.22 -8.50 -9.90
C GLU A 97 29.44 -8.46 -8.98
N ALA A 98 30.01 -7.26 -8.78
CA ALA A 98 31.19 -7.06 -7.96
C ALA A 98 30.90 -7.25 -6.46
N ASP A 99 29.83 -6.62 -5.96
CA ASP A 99 29.54 -6.55 -4.53
C ASP A 99 28.92 -7.84 -3.99
N ARG A 100 28.15 -8.57 -4.82
CA ARG A 100 27.46 -9.80 -4.41
C ARG A 100 28.02 -11.08 -5.02
N GLY A 101 29.08 -10.98 -5.82
CA GLY A 101 29.73 -12.12 -6.48
C GLY A 101 28.87 -12.78 -7.57
N TRP A 102 27.87 -12.07 -8.11
CA TRP A 102 26.93 -12.59 -9.11
C TRP A 102 27.56 -12.63 -10.50
N ARG A 103 28.60 -13.44 -10.70
CA ARG A 103 29.35 -13.46 -11.96
C ARG A 103 28.45 -13.71 -13.18
N GLY A 104 28.48 -12.79 -14.15
CA GLY A 104 27.75 -12.92 -15.41
C GLY A 104 26.28 -12.50 -15.36
N PHE A 105 25.80 -11.97 -14.24
CA PHE A 105 24.48 -11.37 -14.08
C PHE A 105 24.19 -10.24 -15.08
N ASN A 106 25.10 -9.29 -15.32
CA ASN A 106 24.94 -8.25 -16.34
C ASN A 106 24.73 -8.86 -17.74
N ARG A 107 25.52 -9.87 -18.10
CA ARG A 107 25.37 -10.57 -19.38
C ARG A 107 24.02 -11.28 -19.48
N MET A 108 23.59 -11.93 -18.40
CA MET A 108 22.32 -12.63 -18.34
C MET A 108 21.13 -11.67 -18.42
N ALA A 109 21.17 -10.57 -17.66
CA ALA A 109 20.16 -9.52 -17.68
C ALA A 109 20.00 -8.94 -19.09
N ARG A 110 21.11 -8.63 -19.77
CA ARG A 110 21.07 -8.14 -21.16
C ARG A 110 20.42 -9.13 -22.12
N ARG A 111 20.79 -10.42 -22.03
CA ARG A 111 20.17 -11.47 -22.85
C ARG A 111 18.67 -11.58 -22.59
N PHE A 112 18.26 -11.52 -21.32
CA PHE A 112 16.85 -11.56 -20.94
C PHE A 112 16.07 -10.39 -21.53
N PHE A 113 16.55 -9.15 -21.36
CA PHE A 113 15.85 -7.98 -21.91
C PHE A 113 15.81 -7.99 -23.45
N ALA A 114 16.84 -8.51 -24.11
CA ALA A 114 16.85 -8.63 -25.56
C ALA A 114 15.90 -9.71 -26.10
N ALA A 115 15.68 -10.79 -25.34
CA ALA A 115 14.85 -11.92 -25.77
C ALA A 115 13.38 -11.77 -25.37
N GLU A 116 13.12 -11.34 -24.13
CA GLU A 116 11.79 -11.46 -23.50
C GLU A 116 11.04 -10.13 -23.43
N VAL A 117 11.71 -8.98 -23.63
CA VAL A 117 11.09 -7.66 -23.50
C VAL A 117 11.00 -6.99 -24.86
N ALA A 118 9.82 -7.11 -25.49
CA ALA A 118 9.56 -6.51 -26.79
C ALA A 118 9.78 -4.99 -26.78
N GLY A 119 10.65 -4.50 -27.68
CA GLY A 119 10.98 -3.08 -27.79
C GLY A 119 12.01 -2.56 -26.78
N ALA A 120 12.63 -3.41 -25.97
CA ALA A 120 13.68 -3.00 -25.05
C ALA A 120 14.91 -2.48 -25.80
N LYS A 121 15.19 -1.18 -25.65
CA LYS A 121 16.45 -0.57 -26.11
C LYS A 121 17.51 -0.71 -25.03
N VAL A 122 18.17 -1.87 -24.99
CA VAL A 122 19.29 -2.11 -24.07
C VAL A 122 20.51 -1.35 -24.60
N GLY A 123 20.78 -0.17 -24.05
CA GLY A 123 21.96 0.63 -24.41
C GLY A 123 23.29 -0.05 -24.06
N GLU A 124 24.40 0.52 -24.52
CA GLU A 124 25.75 -0.03 -24.27
C GLU A 124 26.18 0.11 -22.79
N GLY A 125 25.68 1.12 -22.08
CA GLY A 125 26.00 1.38 -20.68
C GLY A 125 25.37 0.38 -19.68
N PRO A 126 25.87 0.30 -18.43
CA PRO A 126 25.38 -0.63 -17.40
C PRO A 126 23.87 -0.48 -17.13
N ILE A 127 23.15 -1.60 -17.05
CA ILE A 127 21.71 -1.59 -16.73
C ILE A 127 21.54 -1.18 -15.26
N LYS A 128 20.73 -0.15 -15.02
CA LYS A 128 20.34 0.29 -13.67
C LYS A 128 19.17 -0.57 -13.17
N ILE A 129 19.29 -1.09 -11.96
CA ILE A 129 18.30 -1.94 -11.29
C ILE A 129 17.95 -1.31 -9.95
N LEU A 130 16.67 -1.34 -9.62
CA LEU A 130 16.18 -1.02 -8.28
C LEU A 130 16.06 -2.32 -7.48
N PRO A 131 16.92 -2.57 -6.48
CA PRO A 131 16.81 -3.76 -5.66
C PRO A 131 15.59 -3.63 -4.73
N TYR A 132 14.80 -4.69 -4.65
CA TYR A 132 13.70 -4.80 -3.69
C TYR A 132 14.21 -5.57 -2.45
N LEU A 133 14.09 -4.97 -1.27
CA LEU A 133 14.30 -5.68 -0.01
C LEU A 133 12.95 -6.27 0.41
N LEU A 134 12.85 -7.60 0.45
CA LEU A 134 11.77 -8.27 1.16
C LEU A 134 11.95 -7.95 2.65
N ARG A 135 11.03 -7.18 3.21
CA ARG A 135 10.90 -7.02 4.67
C ARG A 135 10.19 -8.23 5.25
#